data_AF-A0A8J5LWS4-F1
#
_entry.id   AF-A0A8J5LWS4-F1
#
_cell.length_a   1.000
_cell.length_b   1.000
_cell.length_c   1.000
_cell.angle_alpha   90.00
_cell.angle_beta   90.00
_cell.angle_gamma   90.00
#
_symmetry.space_group_name_H-M   'P 1'
#
loop_
_entity.id
_entity.type
_entity.pdbx_description
1 polymer ?
#
loop_
_entity_poly.entity_id
_entity_poly.type
_entity_poly.pdbx_seq_one_letter_code
_entity_poly.pdbx_strand_id
1 'polypeptide(L)'
;MIRCHSWNLYLFWLQNSYNWMYDAPESAETALVRGDRNSFYRCTFLGHQDTLCDYKGRHFYYGCWIEGSVDFIFGYAQSIYKKCTLNSIGKGWLIANAKKTESSPTGFVFKY
;
A
#
# COMPACT_ATOMS: atom_id res chain seq x y z
N MET A 1 4.20 1.30 12.00
CA MET A 1 2.93 0.70 11.55
C MET A 1 1.73 1.32 12.26
N ILE A 2 0.81 1.94 11.50
CA ILE A 2 -0.51 2.36 12.00
C ILE A 2 -1.58 1.34 11.54
N ARG A 3 -2.52 0.96 12.42
CA ARG A 3 -3.62 0.03 12.16
C ARG A 3 -4.97 0.70 12.42
N CYS A 4 -5.94 0.61 11.52
CA CYS A 4 -7.34 1.00 11.81
C CYS A 4 -8.35 0.27 10.91
N HIS A 5 -9.59 0.20 11.39
CA HIS A 5 -10.73 -0.44 10.75
C HIS A 5 -11.54 0.46 9.81
N SER A 6 -11.38 1.79 9.88
CA SER A 6 -11.99 2.73 8.93
C SER A 6 -11.12 3.97 8.76
N TRP A 7 -10.81 4.32 7.52
CA TRP A 7 -10.01 5.49 7.15
C TRP A 7 -10.73 6.30 6.09
N ASN A 8 -10.99 7.57 6.40
CA ASN A 8 -11.20 8.62 5.41
C ASN A 8 -10.10 9.65 5.64
N LEU A 9 -8.90 9.35 5.12
CA LEU A 9 -7.73 10.19 5.34
C LEU A 9 -7.54 11.16 4.18
N TYR A 10 -7.15 12.38 4.54
CA TYR A 10 -6.86 13.47 3.62
C TYR A 10 -5.54 14.12 4.04
N LEU A 11 -4.58 14.23 3.11
CA LEU A 11 -3.33 14.97 3.33
C LEU A 11 -2.49 14.44 4.50
N PHE A 12 -2.38 13.12 4.64
CA PHE A 12 -1.50 12.51 5.64
C PHE A 12 -0.20 12.00 5.03
N TRP A 13 0.89 12.12 5.78
CA TRP A 13 2.19 11.58 5.44
C TRP A 13 2.56 10.52 6.47
N LEU A 14 2.71 9.27 6.04
CA LEU A 14 3.04 8.13 6.88
C LEU A 14 4.36 7.53 6.37
N GLN A 15 5.32 7.37 7.28
CA GLN A 15 6.62 6.79 6.97
C GLN A 15 7.00 5.73 8.00
N ASN A 16 7.53 4.62 7.52
CA ASN A 16 8.34 3.70 8.32
C ASN A 16 9.82 3.92 7.98
N SER A 17 10.61 4.34 8.97
CA SER A 17 12.04 4.64 8.82
C SER A 17 12.95 3.42 9.08
N TYR A 18 12.40 2.23 9.30
CA TYR A 18 13.18 1.01 9.50
C TYR A 18 13.99 0.65 8.24
N ASN A 19 15.25 0.24 8.44
CA ASN A 19 16.20 -0.14 7.38
C ASN A 19 16.50 0.89 6.29
N TRP A 20 16.26 2.18 6.52
CA TRP A 20 16.72 3.25 5.62
C TRP A 20 18.26 3.38 5.52
N MET A 21 19.01 2.73 6.42
CA MET A 21 20.47 2.78 6.49
C MET A 21 21.16 1.48 6.03
N TYR A 22 20.41 0.43 5.69
CA TYR A 22 20.96 -0.88 5.31
C TYR A 22 20.38 -1.33 3.98
N ASP A 23 21.25 -1.76 3.06
CA ASP A 23 20.88 -2.28 1.72
C ASP A 23 20.12 -3.62 1.74
N ALA A 24 19.78 -4.13 2.92
CA ALA A 24 18.95 -5.31 3.12
C ALA A 24 17.53 -4.87 3.47
N PRO A 25 16.60 -4.80 2.49
CA PRO A 25 15.20 -4.57 2.80
C PRO A 25 14.69 -5.73 3.66
N GLU A 26 14.14 -5.38 4.82
CA GLU A 26 13.40 -6.29 5.69
C GLU A 26 11.95 -5.79 5.75
N SER A 27 11.01 -6.72 5.92
CA SER A 27 9.59 -6.42 6.05
C SER A 27 9.33 -5.41 7.17
N ALA A 28 8.78 -4.24 6.82
CA ALA A 28 8.45 -3.20 7.79
C ALA A 28 7.27 -2.35 7.32
N GLU A 29 6.07 -2.64 7.84
CA GLU A 29 4.87 -1.98 7.34
C GLU A 29 4.72 -0.54 7.85
N THR A 30 4.44 0.36 6.90
CA THR A 30 4.02 1.73 7.23
C THR A 30 2.56 1.74 7.67
N ALA A 31 1.71 1.10 6.89
CA ALA A 31 0.27 1.06 7.13
C ALA A 31 -0.32 -0.34 6.90
N LEU A 32 -1.24 -0.73 7.78
CA LEU A 32 -2.09 -1.90 7.63
C LEU A 32 -3.56 -1.47 7.50
N VAL A 33 -4.19 -1.83 6.37
CA VAL A 33 -5.57 -1.46 6.05
C VAL A 33 -6.47 -2.71 6.04
N ARG A 34 -7.30 -2.87 7.09
CA ARG A 34 -8.13 -4.08 7.32
C ARG A 34 -9.64 -3.78 7.44
N GLY A 35 -10.08 -2.63 6.96
CA GLY A 35 -11.49 -2.20 6.99
C GLY A 35 -12.21 -2.36 5.65
N ASP A 36 -13.52 -2.16 5.60
CA ASP A 36 -14.22 -2.02 4.31
C ASP A 36 -14.57 -0.56 4.05
N ARG A 37 -14.56 -0.15 2.76
CA ARG A 37 -14.87 1.22 2.31
C ARG A 37 -13.90 2.29 2.84
N ASN A 38 -12.61 1.98 2.90
CA ASN A 38 -11.58 2.97 3.22
C ASN A 38 -11.24 3.82 2.01
N SER A 39 -11.04 5.12 2.23
CA SER A 39 -10.64 6.07 1.20
C SER A 39 -9.45 6.92 1.65
N PHE A 40 -8.49 7.12 0.75
CA PHE A 40 -7.29 7.91 1.00
C PHE A 40 -7.12 8.93 -0.14
N TYR A 41 -7.03 10.20 0.21
CA TYR A 41 -6.91 11.29 -0.75
C TYR A 41 -5.63 12.06 -0.51
N ARG A 42 -4.73 12.05 -1.50
CA ARG A 42 -3.44 12.75 -1.46
C ARG A 42 -2.61 12.39 -0.23
N CYS A 43 -2.68 11.13 0.18
CA CYS A 43 -1.86 10.59 1.25
C CYS A 43 -0.53 10.10 0.70
N THR A 44 0.48 10.05 1.57
CA THR A 44 1.80 9.54 1.23
C THR A 44 2.15 8.38 2.16
N PHE A 45 2.64 7.29 1.59
CA PHE A 45 3.09 6.10 2.30
C PHE A 45 4.53 5.79 1.89
N LEU A 46 5.48 5.85 2.83
CA LEU A 46 6.91 5.67 2.56
C LEU A 46 7.49 4.52 3.37
N GLY A 47 8.17 3.60 2.70
CA GLY A 47 8.90 2.49 3.32
C GLY A 47 9.86 1.84 2.32
N HIS A 48 10.38 0.65 2.65
CA HIS A 48 11.22 -0.16 1.76
C HIS A 48 10.47 -1.44 1.34
N GLN A 49 10.51 -2.49 2.17
CA GLN A 49 9.75 -3.72 1.94
C GLN A 49 8.44 -3.71 2.72
N ASP A 50 7.37 -4.18 2.07
CA ASP A 50 6.04 -4.29 2.67
C ASP A 50 5.46 -2.94 3.15
N THR A 51 5.70 -1.85 2.41
CA THR A 51 5.28 -0.49 2.81
C THR A 51 3.78 -0.38 3.14
N LEU A 52 2.90 -0.77 2.22
CA LEU A 52 1.45 -0.68 2.35
C LEU A 52 0.82 -2.07 2.32
N CYS A 53 0.40 -2.54 3.50
CA CYS A 53 -0.41 -3.75 3.63
C CYS A 53 -1.88 -3.42 3.37
N ASP A 54 -2.26 -3.48 2.09
CA ASP A 54 -3.63 -3.35 1.59
C ASP A 54 -4.39 -4.67 1.80
N TYR A 55 -4.59 -5.01 3.08
CA TYR A 55 -4.85 -6.37 3.54
C TYR A 55 -6.19 -6.93 3.06
N LYS A 56 -7.31 -6.35 3.49
CA LYS A 56 -8.67 -6.85 3.17
C LYS A 56 -9.70 -5.72 3.22
N GLY A 57 -10.58 -5.71 2.23
CA GLY A 57 -11.70 -4.77 2.13
C GLY A 57 -11.83 -4.17 0.73
N ARG A 58 -12.74 -3.22 0.56
CA ARG A 58 -12.81 -2.36 -0.63
C ARG A 58 -12.17 -1.02 -0.34
N HIS A 59 -11.13 -0.66 -1.08
CA HIS A 59 -10.38 0.57 -0.81
C HIS A 59 -10.25 1.46 -2.05
N PHE A 60 -10.19 2.76 -1.81
CA PHE A 60 -10.00 3.76 -2.86
C PHE A 60 -8.84 4.69 -2.50
N TYR A 61 -7.83 4.74 -3.35
CA TYR A 61 -6.68 5.63 -3.22
C TYR A 61 -6.73 6.63 -4.38
N TYR A 62 -6.75 7.94 -4.08
CA TYR A 62 -6.80 8.99 -5.09
C TYR A 62 -5.68 10.02 -4.91
N GLY A 63 -4.83 10.16 -5.92
CA GLY A 63 -3.76 11.15 -5.89
C GLY A 63 -2.67 10.87 -4.86
N CYS A 64 -2.52 9.62 -4.40
CA CYS A 64 -1.58 9.25 -3.35
C CYS A 64 -0.16 9.03 -3.90
N TRP A 65 0.84 9.21 -3.05
CA TRP A 65 2.23 8.80 -3.29
C TRP A 65 2.53 7.54 -2.48
N ILE A 66 3.02 6.49 -3.13
CA ILE A 66 3.38 5.24 -2.47
C ILE A 66 4.80 4.87 -2.89
N GLU A 67 5.69 4.70 -1.91
CA GLU A 67 7.11 4.49 -2.14
C GLU A 67 7.63 3.21 -1.49
N GLY A 68 8.48 2.48 -2.21
CA GLY A 68 9.21 1.33 -1.67
C GLY A 68 10.09 0.60 -2.68
N SER A 69 10.62 -0.55 -2.27
CA SER A 69 11.52 -1.39 -3.06
C SER A 69 10.92 -2.77 -3.35
N VAL A 70 10.54 -3.54 -2.33
CA VAL A 70 10.09 -4.94 -2.45
C VAL A 70 8.67 -5.09 -1.94
N ASP A 71 7.77 -5.64 -2.76
CA ASP A 71 6.38 -5.95 -2.43
C ASP A 71 5.63 -4.79 -1.73
N PHE A 72 5.97 -3.54 -2.08
CA PHE A 72 5.60 -2.40 -1.25
C PHE A 72 4.11 -2.04 -1.29
N ILE A 73 3.34 -2.63 -2.21
CA ILE A 73 1.88 -2.76 -2.09
C ILE A 73 1.54 -4.26 -2.08
N PHE A 74 1.04 -4.75 -0.96
CA PHE A 74 0.74 -6.18 -0.80
C PHE A 74 -0.56 -6.42 -0.03
N GLY A 75 -1.10 -7.63 -0.16
CA GLY A 75 -2.35 -8.04 0.47
C GLY A 75 -3.36 -8.57 -0.54
N TYR A 76 -4.63 -8.64 -0.15
CA TYR A 76 -5.69 -9.24 -0.96
C TYR A 76 -6.98 -8.41 -0.96
N ALA A 77 -6.88 -7.08 -0.77
CA ALA A 77 -8.03 -6.19 -0.91
C ALA A 77 -8.55 -6.08 -2.37
N GLN A 78 -9.74 -5.52 -2.50
CA GLN A 78 -10.30 -5.07 -3.77
C GLN A 78 -10.13 -3.55 -3.86
N SER A 79 -9.10 -3.10 -4.56
CA SER A 79 -8.66 -1.71 -4.45
C SER A 79 -8.46 -1.04 -5.79
N ILE A 80 -8.80 0.25 -5.83
CA ILE A 80 -8.53 1.12 -6.97
C ILE A 80 -7.53 2.19 -6.54
N TYR A 81 -6.45 2.29 -7.29
CA TYR A 81 -5.40 3.32 -7.18
C TYR A 81 -5.54 4.25 -8.38
N LYS A 82 -6.17 5.41 -8.18
CA LYS A 82 -6.48 6.36 -9.26
C LYS A 82 -5.60 7.60 -9.15
N LYS A 83 -4.88 7.96 -10.22
CA LYS A 83 -3.94 9.09 -10.24
C LYS A 83 -2.86 9.02 -9.15
N CYS A 84 -2.52 7.81 -8.70
CA CYS A 84 -1.48 7.62 -7.70
C CYS A 84 -0.11 7.56 -8.39
N THR A 85 0.92 8.00 -7.68
CA THR A 85 2.32 7.81 -8.09
C THR A 85 2.90 6.66 -7.29
N LEU A 86 3.47 5.68 -7.99
CA LEU A 86 4.23 4.59 -7.38
C LEU A 86 5.72 4.87 -7.61
N ASN A 87 6.46 5.18 -6.56
CA ASN A 87 7.88 5.49 -6.64
C ASN A 87 8.71 4.29 -6.16
N SER A 88 9.52 3.71 -7.06
CA SER A 88 10.43 2.63 -6.70
C SER A 88 11.80 3.20 -6.33
N ILE A 89 12.29 2.88 -5.13
CA ILE A 89 13.57 3.38 -4.60
C ILE A 89 14.69 2.33 -4.61
N GLY A 90 14.43 1.14 -5.14
CA GLY A 90 15.39 0.04 -5.15
C GLY A 90 14.92 -1.13 -6.02
N LYS A 91 15.76 -2.16 -6.12
CA LYS A 91 15.41 -3.39 -6.82
C LYS A 91 14.33 -4.15 -6.04
N GLY A 92 13.33 -4.65 -6.76
CA GLY A 92 12.27 -5.46 -6.18
C GLY A 92 11.00 -5.45 -7.04
N TRP A 93 9.88 -5.65 -6.38
CA TRP A 93 8.56 -5.73 -7.01
C TRP A 93 7.65 -4.63 -6.46
N LEU A 94 6.85 -4.04 -7.33
CA LEU A 94 5.90 -3.00 -6.91
C LEU A 94 4.74 -3.60 -6.09
N ILE A 95 4.27 -4.78 -6.49
CA ILE A 95 2.96 -5.32 -6.11
C ILE A 95 3.06 -6.82 -5.82
N ALA A 96 2.53 -7.25 -4.66
CA ALA A 96 2.35 -8.65 -4.30
C ALA A 96 0.89 -8.91 -3.89
N ASN A 97 0.01 -9.12 -4.88
CA ASN A 97 -1.38 -9.43 -4.62
C ASN A 97 -1.56 -10.92 -4.26
N ALA A 98 -2.18 -11.18 -3.11
CA ALA A 98 -2.40 -12.53 -2.57
C ALA A 98 -3.81 -13.07 -2.89
N LYS A 99 -4.33 -12.81 -4.09
CA LYS A 99 -5.60 -13.40 -4.57
C LYS A 99 -5.52 -14.92 -4.45
N LYS A 100 -6.46 -15.51 -3.70
CA LYS A 100 -6.45 -16.95 -3.36
C LYS A 100 -7.14 -17.85 -4.38
N THR A 101 -8.17 -17.34 -5.04
CA THR A 101 -8.99 -18.10 -5.99
C THR A 101 -9.33 -17.24 -7.20
N GLU A 102 -9.43 -17.85 -8.38
CA GLU A 102 -9.77 -17.16 -9.62
C GLU A 102 -11.11 -16.41 -9.56
N SER A 103 -12.09 -16.99 -8.88
CA SER A 103 -13.42 -16.41 -8.67
C SER A 103 -13.46 -15.23 -7.71
N SER A 104 -12.38 -14.98 -6.94
CA SER A 104 -12.36 -13.89 -5.98
C SER A 104 -12.39 -12.53 -6.70
N PRO A 105 -13.25 -11.58 -6.27
CA PRO A 105 -13.31 -10.24 -6.85
C PRO A 105 -12.15 -9.33 -6.39
N THR A 106 -11.25 -9.85 -5.55
CA THR A 106 -10.08 -9.14 -5.02
C THR A 106 -9.04 -8.88 -6.10
N GLY A 107 -8.32 -7.78 -5.97
CA GLY A 107 -7.31 -7.35 -6.93
C GLY A 107 -7.01 -5.88 -6.78
N PHE A 108 -5.86 -5.47 -7.32
CA PHE A 108 -5.44 -4.07 -7.34
C PHE A 108 -5.56 -3.54 -8.77
N VAL A 109 -6.31 -2.46 -8.93
CA VAL A 109 -6.52 -1.78 -10.21
C VAL A 109 -5.83 -0.43 -10.18
N PHE A 110 -4.89 -0.21 -11.09
CA PHE A 110 -4.19 1.05 -11.24
C PHE A 110 -4.74 1.81 -12.44
N LYS A 111 -5.23 3.03 -12.21
CA LYS A 111 -5.84 3.88 -13.25
C LYS A 111 -5.15 5.24 -13.29
N TYR A 112 -4.63 5.59 -14.46
CA TYR A 112 -4.07 6.90 -14.75
C TYR A 112 -5.16 7.99 -14.84
#